data_AF-A0A2N2N7L2-F1
#
_entry.id   AF-A0A2N2N7L2-F1
#
_cell.length_a   1.000
_cell.length_b   1.000
_cell.length_c   1.000
_cell.angle_alpha   90.00
_cell.angle_beta   90.00
_cell.angle_gamma   90.00
#
_symmetry.space_group_name_H-M   'P 1'
#
loop_
_entity.id
_entity.type
_entity.pdbx_description
1 polymer ?
#
loop_
_entity_poly.entity_id
_entity_poly.type
_entity_poly.pdbx_seq_one_letter_code
_entity_poly.pdbx_strand_id
1 'polypeptide(L)'
;MIGLDFPLKPEWIYEVNQLWEPKQSISVLVNKGITQAMQELGGEKTRRNTLSIILRIFVESEGGGNNRQTVDHDIWPSYSKMFSINSILPAYLVHIISTSEVAKEATSFINHRFIPGSILKSEELRRYLISKYGERKVVLNAGSAFLKTLQYFGILKEGNKLGEYFYNNRVKPCVDIFPLLVWSLWNKKPSPQIDLELFMNQIEFSFLDITDWESKWKAYQPNLWVISERVGAHNVTFKNPEIMAFKNQLLALLAT
;
A
#
# COMPACT_ATOMS: atom_id res chain seq x y z
N MET A 1 13.27 1.57 -6.06
CA MET A 1 13.11 3.03 -5.87
C MET A 1 13.46 3.40 -4.44
N ILE A 2 14.34 4.40 -4.23
CA ILE A 2 14.73 4.93 -2.92
C ILE A 2 13.84 6.17 -2.70
N GLY A 3 12.64 6.09 -2.15
CA GLY A 3 12.34 5.88 -0.74
C GLY A 3 11.00 6.58 -0.42
N LEU A 4 10.45 6.26 0.73
CA LEU A 4 9.29 6.89 1.35
C LEU A 4 9.78 8.08 2.18
N ASP A 5 10.39 9.10 1.56
CA ASP A 5 11.17 10.12 2.28
C ASP A 5 10.32 11.08 3.13
N PHE A 6 9.01 11.05 2.95
CA PHE A 6 8.00 11.70 3.77
C PHE A 6 6.98 10.65 4.22
N PRO A 7 6.47 10.75 5.46
CA PRO A 7 5.45 9.82 5.93
C PRO A 7 4.19 9.93 5.08
N LEU A 8 3.42 8.85 4.99
CA LEU A 8 2.12 8.86 4.32
C LEU A 8 1.03 8.54 5.34
N LYS A 9 -0.03 9.35 5.35
CA LYS A 9 -1.25 9.12 6.12
C LYS A 9 -2.30 8.51 5.18
N PRO A 10 -3.13 7.53 5.61
CA PRO A 10 -4.17 6.98 4.75
C PRO A 10 -5.16 8.05 4.26
N GLU A 11 -5.44 9.07 5.08
CA GLU A 11 -6.33 10.19 4.74
C GLU A 11 -5.79 10.99 3.57
N TRP A 12 -4.48 11.24 3.54
CA TRP A 12 -3.87 12.02 2.47
C TRP A 12 -3.93 11.30 1.12
N ILE A 13 -3.71 9.98 1.14
CA ILE A 13 -3.84 9.15 -0.07
C ILE A 13 -5.30 9.15 -0.53
N TYR A 14 -6.22 8.97 0.41
CA TYR A 14 -7.66 8.96 0.15
C TYR A 14 -8.14 10.29 -0.45
N GLU A 15 -7.80 11.42 0.17
CA GLU A 15 -8.12 12.77 -0.31
C GLU A 15 -7.62 13.00 -1.74
N VAL A 16 -6.36 12.66 -2.03
CA VAL A 16 -5.80 12.81 -3.38
C VAL A 16 -6.54 11.93 -4.40
N ASN A 17 -6.90 10.72 -4.02
CA ASN A 17 -7.68 9.82 -4.86
C ASN A 17 -9.13 10.32 -5.10
N GLN A 18 -9.72 11.06 -4.16
CA GLN A 18 -11.01 11.72 -4.38
C GLN A 18 -10.92 12.86 -5.41
N LEU A 19 -9.80 13.58 -5.43
CA LEU A 19 -9.53 14.66 -6.40
C LEU A 19 -9.16 14.15 -7.80
N TRP A 20 -9.02 12.84 -7.95
CA TRP A 20 -8.68 12.22 -9.23
C TRP A 20 -9.87 12.26 -10.20
N GLU A 21 -9.62 12.67 -11.43
CA GLU A 21 -10.55 12.62 -12.56
C GLU A 21 -9.88 11.95 -13.77
N PRO A 22 -10.62 11.24 -14.63
CA PRO A 22 -10.09 10.68 -15.88
C PRO A 22 -9.53 11.76 -16.81
N LYS A 23 -8.43 11.46 -17.51
CA LYS A 23 -7.77 12.35 -18.50
C LYS A 23 -7.44 13.77 -17.99
N GLN A 24 -7.39 14.01 -16.68
CA GLN A 24 -6.98 15.30 -16.16
C GLN A 24 -5.45 15.45 -16.20
N SER A 25 -4.96 16.65 -16.50
CA SER A 25 -3.53 16.92 -16.39
C SER A 25 -3.03 16.67 -14.97
N ILE A 26 -1.84 16.06 -14.84
CA ILE A 26 -1.20 15.87 -13.52
C ILE A 26 -0.95 17.22 -12.83
N SER A 27 -0.69 18.29 -13.58
CA SER A 27 -0.52 19.63 -13.00
C SER A 27 -1.79 20.14 -12.30
N VAL A 28 -2.96 19.86 -12.88
CA VAL A 28 -4.26 20.20 -12.29
C VAL A 28 -4.49 19.40 -11.01
N LEU A 29 -4.23 18.09 -11.03
CA LEU A 29 -4.33 17.25 -9.84
C LEU A 29 -3.36 17.71 -8.73
N VAL A 30 -2.14 18.11 -9.09
CA VAL A 30 -1.16 18.67 -8.15
C VAL A 30 -1.71 19.93 -7.49
N ASN A 31 -2.27 20.85 -8.27
CA ASN A 31 -2.83 22.10 -7.74
C ASN A 31 -4.04 21.85 -6.84
N LYS A 32 -4.96 20.95 -7.23
CA LYS A 32 -6.07 20.50 -6.36
C LYS A 32 -5.52 19.90 -5.06
N GLY A 33 -4.55 18.99 -5.13
CA GLY A 33 -3.98 18.34 -3.95
C GLY A 33 -3.29 19.31 -2.97
N ILE A 34 -2.57 20.31 -3.46
CA ILE A 34 -1.93 21.32 -2.59
C ILE A 34 -2.95 22.17 -1.84
N THR A 35 -4.08 22.47 -2.49
CA THR A 35 -5.11 23.38 -1.98
C THR A 35 -6.16 22.69 -1.12
N GLN A 36 -6.41 21.40 -1.36
CA GLN A 36 -7.55 20.69 -0.76
C GLN A 36 -7.13 19.50 0.11
N ALA A 37 -6.00 18.85 -0.16
CA ALA A 37 -5.53 17.70 0.63
C ALA A 37 -4.45 18.11 1.64
N MET A 38 -4.25 17.30 2.68
CA MET A 38 -3.13 17.45 3.62
C MET A 38 -3.02 18.83 4.30
N GLN A 39 -4.14 19.49 4.59
CA GLN A 39 -4.14 20.87 5.12
C GLN A 39 -3.46 20.99 6.50
N GLU A 40 -3.35 19.88 7.24
CA GLU A 40 -2.57 19.80 8.48
C GLU A 40 -1.05 20.00 8.28
N LEU A 41 -0.54 19.84 7.05
CA LEU A 41 0.85 20.16 6.73
C LEU A 41 0.99 21.65 6.47
N GLY A 42 1.60 22.39 7.40
CA GLY A 42 1.72 23.86 7.30
C GLY A 42 2.58 24.42 6.16
N GLY A 43 3.42 23.60 5.52
CA GLY A 43 4.34 24.04 4.45
C GLY A 43 3.96 23.51 3.06
N GLU A 44 3.75 24.42 2.09
CA GLU A 44 3.45 24.05 0.70
C GLU A 44 4.52 23.11 0.10
N LYS A 45 5.80 23.38 0.36
CA LYS A 45 6.91 22.53 -0.12
C LYS A 45 6.78 21.10 0.41
N THR A 46 6.43 20.92 1.68
CA THR A 46 6.20 19.60 2.29
C THR A 46 4.98 18.91 1.69
N ARG A 47 3.88 19.65 1.47
CA ARG A 47 2.69 19.15 0.76
C ARG A 47 3.05 18.67 -0.65
N ARG A 48 3.77 19.48 -1.43
CA ARG A 48 4.23 19.12 -2.79
C ARG A 48 5.07 17.86 -2.81
N ASN A 49 6.02 17.73 -1.88
CA ASN A 49 6.87 16.54 -1.80
C ASN A 49 6.08 15.29 -1.42
N THR A 50 5.17 15.40 -0.45
CA THR A 50 4.29 14.31 -0.04
C THR A 50 3.37 13.89 -1.18
N LEU A 51 2.78 14.87 -1.87
CA LEU A 51 1.92 14.65 -3.04
C LEU A 51 2.68 13.95 -4.16
N SER A 52 3.93 14.33 -4.43
CA SER A 52 4.77 13.65 -5.42
C SER A 52 4.94 12.16 -5.11
N ILE A 53 5.08 11.79 -3.83
CA ILE A 53 5.13 10.39 -3.41
C ILE A 53 3.78 9.70 -3.64
N ILE A 54 2.67 10.31 -3.21
CA ILE A 54 1.32 9.75 -3.38
C ILE A 54 1.04 9.51 -4.86
N LEU A 55 1.23 10.52 -5.72
CA LEU A 55 0.97 10.42 -7.15
C LEU A 55 1.83 9.35 -7.82
N ARG A 56 3.08 9.17 -7.38
CA ARG A 56 3.97 8.14 -7.92
C ARG A 56 3.55 6.72 -7.53
N ILE A 57 2.90 6.54 -6.39
CA ILE A 57 2.52 5.22 -5.86
C ILE A 57 1.07 4.86 -6.26
N PHE A 58 0.16 5.82 -6.20
CA PHE A 58 -1.29 5.61 -6.25
C PHE A 58 -2.00 6.23 -7.45
N VAL A 59 -1.27 6.92 -8.34
CA VAL A 59 -1.86 7.52 -9.55
C VAL A 59 -1.13 7.06 -10.80
N GLU A 60 -1.82 6.25 -11.59
CA GLU A 60 -1.42 5.88 -12.93
C GLU A 60 -1.60 7.06 -13.89
N SER A 61 -0.62 7.24 -14.76
CA SER A 61 -0.57 8.36 -15.68
C SER A 61 0.04 7.96 -17.00
N GLU A 62 -0.42 8.58 -18.07
CA GLU A 62 0.08 8.41 -19.43
C GLU A 62 0.64 9.73 -19.97
N GLY A 63 1.35 9.64 -21.10
CA GLY A 63 2.05 10.79 -21.69
C GLY A 63 3.37 11.13 -20.98
N GLY A 64 4.01 12.21 -21.43
CA GLY A 64 5.31 12.65 -20.92
C GLY A 64 5.40 14.17 -20.78
N GLY A 65 6.25 14.62 -19.87
CA GLY A 65 6.49 16.05 -19.63
C GLY A 65 5.21 16.81 -19.31
N ASN A 66 4.96 17.90 -20.04
CA ASN A 66 3.78 18.76 -19.85
C ASN A 66 2.46 18.12 -20.29
N ASN A 67 2.51 17.04 -21.09
CA ASN A 67 1.33 16.32 -21.57
C ASN A 67 0.95 15.15 -20.66
N ARG A 68 1.57 15.04 -19.48
CA ARG A 68 1.27 13.97 -18.53
C ARG A 68 -0.13 14.15 -17.94
N GLN A 69 -0.95 13.12 -18.07
CA GLN A 69 -2.34 13.11 -17.62
C GLN A 69 -2.70 11.79 -16.93
N THR A 70 -3.77 11.78 -16.16
CA THR A 70 -4.33 10.56 -15.59
C THR A 70 -4.92 9.67 -16.69
N VAL A 71 -4.91 8.36 -16.47
CA VAL A 71 -5.53 7.38 -17.38
C VAL A 71 -7.06 7.47 -17.34
N ASP A 72 -7.75 6.76 -18.26
CA ASP A 72 -9.22 6.70 -18.26
C ASP A 72 -9.78 5.99 -17.03
N HIS A 73 -9.11 4.92 -16.62
CA HIS A 73 -9.51 4.10 -15.47
C HIS A 73 -8.28 3.74 -14.63
N ASP A 74 -8.30 4.18 -13.37
CA ASP A 74 -7.27 3.87 -12.38
C ASP A 74 -7.89 3.11 -11.21
N ILE A 75 -7.26 2.01 -10.83
CA ILE A 75 -7.78 1.10 -9.80
C ILE A 75 -7.79 1.78 -8.42
N TRP A 76 -6.78 2.58 -8.10
CA TRP A 76 -6.65 3.16 -6.76
C TRP A 76 -7.71 4.23 -6.49
N PRO A 77 -7.86 5.26 -7.33
CA PRO A 77 -9.01 6.16 -7.29
C PRO A 77 -10.36 5.47 -7.34
N SER A 78 -10.53 4.43 -8.18
CA SER A 78 -11.82 3.74 -8.29
C SER A 78 -12.23 3.05 -7.00
N TYR A 79 -11.33 2.30 -6.36
CA TYR A 79 -11.60 1.71 -5.05
C TYR A 79 -11.79 2.78 -3.97
N SER A 80 -11.01 3.86 -4.00
CA SER A 80 -11.12 4.94 -3.01
C SER A 80 -12.45 5.67 -3.08
N LYS A 81 -13.03 5.81 -4.27
CA LYS A 81 -14.36 6.42 -4.45
C LYS A 81 -15.49 5.50 -4.00
N MET A 82 -15.29 4.19 -4.07
CA MET A 82 -16.30 3.21 -3.68
C MET A 82 -16.29 2.89 -2.18
N PHE A 83 -15.12 2.81 -1.58
CA PHE A 83 -14.95 2.32 -0.21
C PHE A 83 -14.53 3.43 0.75
N SER A 84 -14.95 3.31 2.01
CA SER A 84 -14.47 4.22 3.06
C SER A 84 -12.96 4.11 3.27
N ILE A 85 -12.35 5.17 3.81
CA ILE A 85 -10.95 5.17 4.21
C ILE A 85 -10.58 3.99 5.14
N ASN A 86 -11.45 3.66 6.10
CA ASN A 86 -11.24 2.57 7.05
C ASN A 86 -11.25 1.20 6.37
N SER A 87 -11.95 1.07 5.25
CA SER A 87 -11.98 -0.14 4.46
C SER A 87 -10.70 -0.27 3.63
N ILE A 88 -10.25 0.81 2.97
CA ILE A 88 -9.16 0.75 1.99
C ILE A 88 -7.74 0.85 2.57
N LEU A 89 -7.56 1.37 3.80
CA LEU A 89 -6.22 1.51 4.39
C LEU A 89 -5.34 0.24 4.33
N PRO A 90 -5.84 -1.00 4.51
CA PRO A 90 -4.99 -2.18 4.45
C PRO A 90 -4.31 -2.31 3.07
N ALA A 91 -5.06 -2.01 2.00
CA ALA A 91 -4.54 -2.08 0.64
C ALA A 91 -3.51 -0.99 0.34
N TYR A 92 -3.70 0.23 0.85
CA TYR A 92 -2.69 1.28 0.74
C TYR A 92 -1.38 0.88 1.40
N LEU A 93 -1.44 0.27 2.59
CA LEU A 93 -0.24 -0.13 3.30
C LEU A 93 0.55 -1.19 2.53
N VAL A 94 -0.12 -2.24 2.07
CA VAL A 94 0.51 -3.31 1.28
C VAL A 94 1.14 -2.74 0.01
N HIS A 95 0.46 -1.79 -0.65
CA HIS A 95 1.01 -1.15 -1.84
C HIS A 95 2.24 -0.26 -1.55
N ILE A 96 2.24 0.46 -0.42
CA ILE A 96 3.42 1.21 0.03
C ILE A 96 4.61 0.28 0.26
N ILE A 97 4.41 -0.81 1.02
CA ILE A 97 5.50 -1.75 1.35
C ILE A 97 6.02 -2.42 0.08
N SER A 98 5.12 -2.85 -0.81
CA SER A 98 5.49 -3.52 -2.05
C SER A 98 6.20 -2.59 -3.06
N THR A 99 6.09 -1.26 -2.95
CA THR A 99 6.70 -0.29 -3.88
C THR A 99 8.02 0.32 -3.38
N SER A 100 8.37 0.12 -2.11
CA SER A 100 9.56 0.71 -1.48
C SER A 100 10.45 -0.36 -0.85
N GLU A 101 11.67 -0.52 -1.38
CA GLU A 101 12.66 -1.46 -0.85
C GLU A 101 12.98 -1.20 0.63
N VAL A 102 13.12 0.08 1.02
CA VAL A 102 13.38 0.44 2.42
C VAL A 102 12.19 0.10 3.31
N ALA A 103 10.95 0.31 2.84
CA ALA A 103 9.76 -0.07 3.60
C ALA A 103 9.64 -1.60 3.73
N LYS A 104 9.96 -2.34 2.67
CA LYS A 104 9.99 -3.81 2.67
C LYS A 104 11.03 -4.36 3.64
N GLU A 105 12.23 -3.78 3.67
CA GLU A 105 13.27 -4.15 4.62
C GLU A 105 12.95 -3.77 6.06
N ALA A 106 12.38 -2.59 6.28
CA ALA A 106 11.91 -2.19 7.59
C ALA A 106 10.78 -3.12 8.07
N THR A 107 9.86 -3.50 7.18
CA THR A 107 8.79 -4.47 7.48
C THR A 107 9.39 -5.82 7.88
N SER A 108 10.36 -6.32 7.12
CA SER A 108 11.10 -7.54 7.47
C SER A 108 11.77 -7.42 8.84
N PHE A 109 12.52 -6.35 9.10
CA PHE A 109 13.16 -6.12 10.38
C PHE A 109 12.17 -6.17 11.55
N ILE A 110 11.03 -5.48 11.40
CA ILE A 110 10.00 -5.38 12.43
C ILE A 110 9.32 -6.73 12.65
N ASN A 111 8.84 -7.38 11.58
CA ASN A 111 8.08 -8.63 11.66
C ASN A 111 8.90 -9.78 12.27
N HIS A 112 10.21 -9.82 12.06
CA HIS A 112 11.07 -10.85 12.64
C HIS A 112 11.40 -10.64 14.12
N ARG A 113 11.22 -9.43 14.66
CA ARG A 113 11.69 -9.06 16.01
C ARG A 113 10.59 -8.67 16.98
N PHE A 114 9.45 -8.22 16.47
CA PHE A 114 8.40 -7.62 17.28
C PHE A 114 7.04 -8.22 16.91
N ILE A 115 6.22 -8.39 17.94
CA ILE A 115 4.82 -8.77 17.84
C ILE A 115 3.95 -7.67 18.47
N PRO A 116 2.62 -7.63 18.22
CA PRO A 116 1.72 -6.76 18.96
C PRO A 116 1.95 -6.87 20.48
N GLY A 117 2.01 -5.73 21.18
CA GLY A 117 2.40 -5.63 22.58
C GLY A 117 3.88 -5.29 22.82
N SER A 118 4.74 -5.40 21.79
CA SER A 118 6.17 -5.10 21.91
C SER A 118 6.48 -3.60 21.84
N ILE A 119 7.63 -3.20 22.38
CA ILE A 119 8.20 -1.86 22.21
C ILE A 119 9.35 -1.93 21.21
N LEU A 120 9.28 -1.10 20.16
CA LEU A 120 10.32 -0.91 19.17
C LEU A 120 11.01 0.44 19.39
N LYS A 121 12.33 0.50 19.25
CA LYS A 121 13.08 1.77 19.24
C LYS A 121 13.45 2.16 17.82
N SER A 122 13.21 3.41 17.43
CA SER A 122 13.58 3.94 16.11
C SER A 122 15.06 3.76 15.79
N GLU A 123 15.92 3.86 16.81
CA GLU A 123 17.38 3.69 16.68
C GLU A 123 17.77 2.24 16.31
N GLU A 124 16.97 1.23 16.67
CA GLU A 124 17.23 -0.15 16.29
C GLU A 124 17.01 -0.35 14.79
N LEU A 125 15.88 0.16 14.27
CA LEU A 125 15.62 0.16 12.83
C LEU A 125 16.66 1.01 12.10
N ARG A 126 17.03 2.18 12.63
CA ARG A 126 18.03 3.06 12.03
C ARG A 126 19.37 2.34 11.86
N ARG A 127 19.90 1.74 12.93
CA ARG A 127 21.17 0.99 12.88
C ARG A 127 21.09 -0.16 11.88
N TYR A 128 19.97 -0.88 11.85
CA TYR A 128 19.75 -1.93 10.86
C TYR A 128 19.81 -1.42 9.42
N LEU A 129 19.08 -0.35 9.10
CA LEU A 129 19.05 0.22 7.75
C LEU A 129 20.41 0.81 7.34
N ILE A 130 21.15 1.43 8.26
CA ILE A 130 22.53 1.90 8.02
C ILE A 130 23.43 0.70 7.68
N SER A 131 23.33 -0.40 8.41
CA SER A 131 24.17 -1.59 8.15
C SER A 131 23.91 -2.19 6.77
N LYS A 132 22.68 -2.06 6.25
CA LYS A 132 22.26 -2.63 4.97
C LYS A 132 22.52 -1.72 3.77
N TYR A 133 22.31 -0.42 3.93
CA TYR A 133 22.33 0.54 2.81
C TYR A 133 23.37 1.66 2.95
N GLY A 134 24.13 1.68 4.04
CA GLY A 134 25.03 2.75 4.42
C GLY A 134 24.30 3.96 5.02
N GLU A 135 25.08 4.90 5.56
CA GLU A 135 24.56 6.12 6.18
C GLU A 135 24.23 7.19 5.12
N ARG A 136 23.11 7.00 4.42
CA ARG A 136 22.61 7.96 3.42
C ARG A 136 21.38 8.67 3.96
N LYS A 137 21.32 10.00 3.81
CA LYS A 137 20.18 10.83 4.27
C LYS A 137 18.82 10.29 3.79
N VAL A 138 18.74 9.85 2.54
CA VAL A 138 17.51 9.27 1.95
C VAL A 138 17.05 7.99 2.66
N VAL A 139 17.99 7.14 3.10
CA VAL A 139 17.69 5.90 3.83
C VAL A 139 17.17 6.23 5.24
N LEU A 140 17.84 7.15 5.93
CA LEU A 140 17.46 7.57 7.28
C LEU A 140 16.07 8.23 7.30
N ASN A 141 15.80 9.09 6.31
CA ASN A 141 14.50 9.72 6.14
C ASN A 141 13.42 8.68 5.86
N ALA A 142 13.66 7.75 4.93
CA ALA A 142 12.70 6.71 4.58
C ALA A 142 12.36 5.78 5.76
N GLY A 143 13.34 5.37 6.56
CA GLY A 143 13.09 4.55 7.75
C GLY A 143 12.23 5.28 8.79
N SER A 144 12.54 6.55 9.07
CA SER A 144 11.79 7.38 10.02
C SER A 144 10.37 7.67 9.54
N ALA A 145 10.23 8.04 8.27
CA ALA A 145 8.94 8.28 7.62
C ALA A 145 8.09 7.01 7.56
N PHE A 146 8.68 5.83 7.37
CA PHE A 146 7.95 4.57 7.41
C PHE A 146 7.43 4.23 8.80
N LEU A 147 8.21 4.43 9.87
CA LEU A 147 7.70 4.27 11.25
C LEU A 147 6.50 5.19 11.51
N LYS A 148 6.58 6.46 11.08
CA LYS A 148 5.46 7.40 11.23
C LYS A 148 4.26 7.02 10.35
N THR A 149 4.50 6.45 9.16
CA THR A 149 3.45 5.86 8.31
C THR A 149 2.75 4.72 9.05
N LEU A 150 3.49 3.76 9.63
CA LEU A 150 2.88 2.69 10.43
C LEU A 150 2.07 3.23 11.62
N GLN A 151 2.51 4.34 12.23
CA GLN A 151 1.73 5.02 13.26
C GLN A 151 0.40 5.57 12.72
N TYR A 152 0.41 6.24 11.56
CA TYR A 152 -0.80 6.74 10.93
C TYR A 152 -1.78 5.65 10.48
N PHE A 153 -1.27 4.46 10.16
CA PHE A 153 -2.09 3.29 9.85
C PHE A 153 -2.56 2.53 11.11
N GLY A 154 -2.28 3.05 12.30
CA GLY A 154 -2.71 2.48 13.58
C GLY A 154 -1.91 1.26 14.06
N ILE A 155 -0.89 0.84 13.31
CA ILE A 155 -0.05 -0.33 13.63
C ILE A 155 0.88 -0.02 14.80
N LEU A 156 1.44 1.19 14.79
CA LEU A 156 2.26 1.70 15.88
C LEU A 156 1.52 2.80 16.64
N LYS A 157 1.84 2.93 17.92
CA LYS A 157 1.50 4.09 18.75
C LYS A 157 2.78 4.70 19.30
N GLU A 158 2.69 5.95 19.76
CA GLU A 158 3.77 6.54 20.53
C GLU A 158 4.05 5.70 21.78
N GLY A 159 5.34 5.43 22.02
CA GLY A 159 5.79 4.80 23.25
C GLY A 159 5.93 5.81 24.39
N ASN A 160 6.47 5.34 25.51
CA ASN A 160 6.64 6.18 26.71
C ASN A 160 7.78 7.19 26.58
N LYS A 161 8.76 6.94 25.70
CA LYS A 161 9.93 7.80 25.47
C LYS A 161 10.00 8.24 24.02
N LEU A 162 10.66 9.38 23.78
CA LEU A 162 10.94 9.86 22.44
C LEU A 162 11.71 8.79 21.64
N GLY A 163 11.20 8.45 20.46
CA GLY A 163 11.78 7.42 19.59
C GLY A 163 11.35 5.98 19.93
N GLU A 164 10.55 5.77 20.97
CA GLU A 164 9.88 4.49 21.21
C GLU A 164 8.53 4.44 20.52
N TYR A 165 8.21 3.27 19.96
CA TYR A 165 6.93 2.95 19.36
C TYR A 165 6.37 1.70 20.02
N PHE A 166 5.10 1.74 20.42
CA PHE A 166 4.37 0.56 20.87
C PHE A 166 3.70 -0.12 19.67
N TYR A 167 3.99 -1.39 19.43
CA TYR A 167 3.30 -2.16 18.40
C TYR A 167 1.88 -2.48 18.89
N ASN A 168 0.90 -1.74 18.39
CA ASN A 168 -0.48 -1.78 18.86
C ASN A 168 -1.24 -3.00 18.35
N ASN A 169 -1.42 -3.13 17.04
CA ASN A 169 -2.21 -4.19 16.44
C ASN A 169 -1.86 -4.40 14.96
N ARG A 170 -2.36 -5.50 14.41
CA ARG A 170 -2.45 -5.71 12.97
C ARG A 170 -3.77 -5.16 12.45
N VAL A 171 -3.78 -4.72 11.19
CA VAL A 171 -4.97 -4.17 10.54
C VAL A 171 -5.76 -5.32 9.93
N LYS A 172 -7.05 -5.42 10.25
CA LYS A 172 -7.92 -6.45 9.67
C LYS A 172 -8.49 -5.97 8.33
N PRO A 173 -8.17 -6.62 7.19
CA PRO A 173 -8.78 -6.28 5.92
C PRO A 173 -10.25 -6.72 5.89
N CYS A 174 -11.13 -5.89 5.32
CA CYS A 174 -12.48 -6.34 4.98
C CYS A 174 -12.47 -7.22 3.73
N VAL A 175 -13.56 -7.94 3.47
CA VAL A 175 -13.66 -8.79 2.28
C VAL A 175 -13.67 -7.97 0.99
N ASP A 176 -14.34 -6.82 0.98
CA ASP A 176 -14.57 -6.01 -0.22
C ASP A 176 -13.30 -5.49 -0.90
N ILE A 177 -12.25 -5.25 -0.11
CA ILE A 177 -10.94 -4.76 -0.60
C ILE A 177 -9.96 -5.89 -0.90
N PHE A 178 -10.34 -7.15 -0.65
CA PHE A 178 -9.45 -8.28 -0.81
C PHE A 178 -8.88 -8.42 -2.24
N PRO A 179 -9.67 -8.21 -3.31
CA PRO A 179 -9.11 -8.25 -4.66
C PRO A 179 -8.04 -7.17 -4.91
N LEU A 180 -8.16 -6.01 -4.27
CA LEU A 180 -7.15 -4.94 -4.35
C LEU A 180 -5.86 -5.32 -3.62
N LEU A 181 -5.94 -6.05 -2.50
CA LEU A 181 -4.76 -6.62 -1.84
C LEU A 181 -4.04 -7.60 -2.77
N VAL A 182 -4.79 -8.50 -3.40
CA VAL A 182 -4.24 -9.45 -4.38
C VAL A 182 -3.56 -8.70 -5.53
N TRP A 183 -4.26 -7.72 -6.11
CA TRP A 183 -3.73 -6.86 -7.18
C TRP A 183 -2.41 -6.20 -6.80
N SER A 184 -2.32 -5.61 -5.60
CA SER A 184 -1.15 -4.81 -5.16
C SER A 184 0.18 -5.57 -5.19
N LEU A 185 0.14 -6.91 -5.06
CA LEU A 185 1.31 -7.77 -5.18
C LEU A 185 1.39 -8.43 -6.56
N TRP A 186 0.29 -9.03 -7.02
CA TRP A 186 0.28 -9.84 -8.23
C TRP A 186 0.65 -9.04 -9.48
N ASN A 187 0.26 -7.77 -9.58
CA ASN A 187 0.55 -6.94 -10.77
C ASN A 187 2.07 -6.73 -11.03
N LYS A 188 2.92 -6.98 -10.03
CA LYS A 188 4.38 -6.80 -10.09
C LYS A 188 5.09 -8.01 -10.67
N LYS A 189 4.50 -9.19 -10.46
CA LYS A 189 5.00 -10.49 -10.92
C LYS A 189 3.79 -11.34 -11.29
N PRO A 190 3.11 -11.00 -12.40
CA PRO A 190 1.90 -11.70 -12.80
C PRO A 190 2.20 -13.16 -13.06
N SER A 191 1.33 -14.03 -12.58
CA SER A 191 1.35 -15.46 -12.82
C SER A 191 -0.08 -15.95 -13.00
N PRO A 192 -0.35 -16.88 -13.94
CA PRO A 192 -1.69 -17.45 -14.07
C PRO A 192 -2.18 -18.20 -12.84
N GLN A 193 -1.25 -18.66 -12.01
CA GLN A 193 -1.52 -19.38 -10.79
C GLN A 193 -0.69 -18.83 -9.63
N ILE A 194 -1.32 -18.75 -8.46
CA ILE A 194 -0.68 -18.42 -7.19
C ILE A 194 -0.77 -19.64 -6.28
N ASP A 195 0.35 -19.99 -5.64
CA ASP A 195 0.34 -20.84 -4.46
C ASP A 195 -0.14 -20.00 -3.25
N LEU A 196 -1.24 -20.42 -2.64
CA LEU A 196 -1.89 -19.64 -1.59
C LEU A 196 -1.06 -19.54 -0.32
N GLU A 197 -0.34 -20.59 0.05
CA GLU A 197 0.51 -20.60 1.24
C GLU A 197 1.69 -19.64 1.06
N LEU A 198 2.37 -19.70 -0.08
CA LEU A 198 3.45 -18.77 -0.40
C LEU A 198 2.97 -17.33 -0.52
N PHE A 199 1.76 -17.11 -1.02
CA PHE A 199 1.18 -15.78 -1.14
C PHE A 199 0.80 -15.16 0.21
N MET A 200 0.19 -15.95 1.10
CA MET A 200 -0.18 -15.49 2.44
C MET A 200 1.05 -15.15 3.30
N ASN A 201 2.18 -15.78 3.02
CA ASN A 201 3.45 -15.56 3.73
C ASN A 201 4.32 -14.43 3.15
N GLN A 202 3.80 -13.64 2.20
CA GLN A 202 4.54 -12.48 1.67
C GLN A 202 4.74 -11.41 2.75
N ILE A 203 5.93 -10.80 2.79
CA ILE A 203 6.31 -9.83 3.82
C ILE A 203 5.42 -8.59 3.82
N GLU A 204 4.86 -8.23 2.67
CA GLU A 204 3.96 -7.10 2.50
C GLU A 204 2.67 -7.22 3.32
N PHE A 205 2.30 -8.43 3.73
CA PHE A 205 1.14 -8.71 4.58
C PHE A 205 1.45 -8.80 6.07
N SER A 206 2.71 -8.54 6.49
CA SER A 206 3.16 -8.71 7.89
C SER A 206 2.34 -7.94 8.93
N PHE A 207 1.76 -6.81 8.53
CA PHE A 207 0.96 -5.96 9.41
C PHE A 207 -0.55 -6.18 9.27
N LEU A 208 -0.98 -7.17 8.48
CA LEU A 208 -2.37 -7.52 8.33
C LEU A 208 -2.75 -8.70 9.22
N ASP A 209 -3.98 -8.69 9.72
CA ASP A 209 -4.61 -9.88 10.28
C ASP A 209 -5.02 -10.79 9.13
N ILE A 210 -4.43 -11.99 9.07
CA ILE A 210 -4.62 -12.95 7.98
C ILE A 210 -5.51 -14.14 8.34
N THR A 211 -6.12 -14.14 9.53
CA THR A 211 -6.84 -15.29 10.10
C THR A 211 -8.01 -15.81 9.26
N ASP A 212 -8.65 -14.97 8.45
CA ASP A 212 -9.86 -15.28 7.68
C ASP A 212 -9.65 -15.27 6.16
N TRP A 213 -8.40 -15.29 5.68
CA TRP A 213 -8.08 -15.10 4.27
C TRP A 213 -8.63 -16.17 3.34
N GLU A 214 -8.72 -17.41 3.78
CA GLU A 214 -9.32 -18.49 3.00
C GLU A 214 -10.78 -18.17 2.64
N SER A 215 -11.54 -17.62 3.59
CA SER A 215 -12.92 -17.17 3.34
C SER A 215 -12.98 -16.03 2.33
N LYS A 216 -11.99 -15.12 2.34
CA LYS A 216 -11.89 -14.02 1.39
C LYS A 216 -11.53 -14.48 -0.02
N TRP A 217 -10.67 -15.48 -0.16
CA TRP A 217 -10.44 -16.13 -1.46
C TRP A 217 -11.72 -16.77 -2.00
N LYS A 218 -12.46 -17.49 -1.15
CA LYS A 218 -13.73 -18.14 -1.52
C LYS A 218 -14.81 -17.14 -1.95
N ALA A 219 -14.87 -15.96 -1.33
CA ALA A 219 -15.86 -14.92 -1.63
C ALA A 219 -15.86 -14.41 -3.08
N TYR A 220 -14.72 -14.50 -3.78
CA TYR A 220 -14.59 -14.04 -5.16
C TYR A 220 -14.46 -15.20 -6.18
N GLN A 221 -14.61 -16.44 -5.74
CA GLN A 221 -14.74 -17.58 -6.65
C GLN A 221 -16.20 -17.74 -7.12
N PRO A 222 -16.46 -18.12 -8.39
CA PRO A 222 -15.47 -18.23 -9.47
C PRO A 222 -15.16 -16.90 -10.12
N ASN A 223 -15.77 -15.79 -9.71
CA ASN A 223 -15.78 -14.53 -10.46
C ASN A 223 -14.41 -14.03 -10.87
N LEU A 224 -13.42 -14.01 -9.99
CA LEU A 224 -12.05 -13.57 -10.29
C LEU A 224 -11.10 -14.73 -10.57
N TRP A 225 -11.31 -15.84 -9.88
CA TRP A 225 -10.39 -16.96 -9.86
C TRP A 225 -11.08 -18.25 -9.42
N VAL A 226 -10.37 -19.37 -9.54
CA VAL A 226 -10.81 -20.68 -9.07
C VAL A 226 -9.76 -21.25 -8.13
N ILE A 227 -10.19 -21.67 -6.93
CA ILE A 227 -9.36 -22.37 -5.96
C ILE A 227 -9.31 -23.86 -6.35
N SER A 228 -8.11 -24.43 -6.35
CA SER A 228 -7.85 -25.85 -6.58
C SER A 228 -7.08 -26.42 -5.40
N GLU A 229 -7.66 -27.43 -4.77
CA GLU A 229 -7.04 -28.25 -3.73
C GLU A 229 -6.66 -29.63 -4.32
N ARG A 230 -5.36 -29.91 -4.34
CA ARG A 230 -4.82 -31.25 -4.65
C ARG A 230 -3.83 -31.64 -3.54
N VAL A 231 -3.51 -32.92 -3.44
CA VAL A 231 -2.51 -33.40 -2.45
C VAL A 231 -1.20 -32.65 -2.66
N GLY A 232 -0.81 -31.82 -1.68
CA GLY A 232 0.41 -31.01 -1.71
C GLY A 232 0.33 -29.70 -2.51
N ALA A 233 -0.84 -29.28 -3.00
CA ALA A 233 -1.01 -28.02 -3.73
C ALA A 233 -2.34 -27.33 -3.39
N HIS A 234 -2.26 -26.12 -2.85
CA HIS A 234 -3.40 -25.26 -2.56
C HIS A 234 -3.25 -23.97 -3.37
N ASN A 235 -3.84 -23.97 -4.57
CA ASN A 235 -3.55 -22.95 -5.58
C ASN A 235 -4.80 -22.18 -5.98
N VAL A 236 -4.58 -20.94 -6.41
CA VAL A 236 -5.58 -20.10 -7.06
C VAL A 236 -5.18 -19.87 -8.52
N THR A 237 -6.09 -20.16 -9.44
CA THR A 237 -5.92 -19.88 -10.87
C THR A 237 -6.80 -18.70 -11.29
N PHE A 238 -6.18 -17.67 -11.86
CA PHE A 238 -6.85 -16.46 -12.32
C PHE A 238 -7.67 -16.76 -13.58
N LYS A 239 -8.89 -16.24 -13.66
CA LYS A 239 -9.68 -16.33 -14.90
C LYS A 239 -9.04 -15.55 -16.04
N ASN A 240 -8.49 -14.39 -15.72
CA ASN A 240 -7.80 -13.51 -16.66
C ASN A 240 -6.39 -13.24 -16.12
N PRO A 241 -5.36 -13.99 -16.54
CA PRO A 241 -4.01 -13.84 -16.01
C PRO A 241 -3.23 -12.68 -16.63
N GLU A 242 -3.80 -12.00 -17.63
CA GLU A 242 -3.24 -10.79 -18.24
C GLU A 242 -3.52 -9.57 -17.37
N ILE A 243 -2.49 -8.74 -17.11
CA ILE A 243 -2.57 -7.59 -16.19
C ILE A 243 -3.77 -6.69 -16.51
N MET A 244 -3.93 -6.29 -17.78
CA MET A 244 -5.01 -5.39 -18.18
C MET A 244 -6.39 -6.05 -18.11
N ALA A 245 -6.49 -7.34 -18.44
CA ALA A 245 -7.74 -8.07 -18.36
C ALA A 245 -8.18 -8.24 -16.89
N PHE A 246 -7.24 -8.57 -16.00
CA PHE A 246 -7.52 -8.64 -14.56
C PHE A 246 -7.89 -7.27 -13.98
N LYS A 247 -7.16 -6.21 -14.34
CA LYS A 247 -7.48 -4.82 -13.93
C LYS A 247 -8.91 -4.46 -14.32
N ASN A 248 -9.31 -4.71 -15.57
CA ASN A 248 -10.65 -4.42 -16.07
C ASN A 248 -11.70 -5.24 -15.33
N GLN A 249 -11.41 -6.50 -14.99
CA GLN A 249 -12.29 -7.33 -14.20
C GLN A 249 -12.48 -6.79 -12.78
N LEU A 250 -11.43 -6.29 -12.14
CA LEU A 250 -11.51 -5.64 -10.82
C LEU A 250 -12.32 -4.35 -10.88
N LEU A 251 -12.17 -3.55 -11.93
CA LEU A 251 -12.97 -2.33 -12.14
C LEU A 251 -14.44 -2.66 -12.38
N ALA A 252 -14.74 -3.73 -13.13
CA ALA A 252 -16.11 -4.17 -13.37
C ALA A 252 -16.82 -4.62 -12.09
N LEU A 253 -16.10 -5.20 -11.12
CA LEU A 253 -16.66 -5.52 -9.79
C LEU A 253 -17.07 -4.28 -8.98
N LEU A 254 -16.52 -3.10 -9.29
CA LEU A 254 -16.92 -1.86 -8.63
C LEU A 254 -18.12 -1.21 -9.33
N ALA A 255 -18.52 -1.69 -10.51
CA ALA A 255 -19.65 -1.14 -11.24
C ALA A 255 -20.98 -1.85 -10.93
N THR A 256 -20.91 -2.95 -10.17
CA THR A 256 -22.05 -3.78 -9.73
C THR A 256 -22.46 -3.45 -8.31
#